data_AF-A0A4W5KNA6-F1
#
_entry.id   AF-A0A4W5KNA6-F1
#
_cell.length_a   1.000
_cell.length_b   1.000
_cell.length_c   1.000
_cell.angle_alpha   90.00
_cell.angle_beta   90.00
_cell.angle_gamma   90.00
#
_symmetry.space_group_name_H-M   'P 1'
#
loop_
_entity.id
_entity.type
_entity.pdbx_description
1 polymer ?
#
loop_
_entity_poly.entity_id
_entity_poly.type
_entity_poly.pdbx_seq_one_letter_code
_entity_poly.pdbx_strand_id
1 'polypeptide(L)'
;PGGKTMKILSGVLLLSLMLAETTLGGIQKRIVGVNTCSPTERRYHVENPSKQLEKVCGSSLITNKWLLTAARCWPDGPEWKMYAEVGGHPGPVKLQVEIKQKMIHKDKKGKTHDIMLLQLPTPVPGAVPGPGVDPINLGDCANLFSKLWGKTSKPKVFKTVQIAEPAAANTKVLYCAELDVMKCDSSVENSHQDIFCAQRAGVETCSGDSGAGVVYKNQLYGVFIADDEYNVWIKKTIGK
;
A
#
# COMPACT_ATOMS: atom_id res chain seq x y z
N PRO A 1 -8.26 0.31 69.08
CA PRO A 1 -9.05 1.03 68.06
C PRO A 1 -8.14 1.46 66.89
N GLY A 2 -7.73 0.49 66.08
CA GLY A 2 -6.80 0.69 64.97
C GLY A 2 -7.28 -0.09 63.76
N GLY A 3 -7.42 0.58 62.63
CA GLY A 3 -7.85 -0.04 61.38
C GLY A 3 -9.01 0.70 60.75
N LYS A 4 -8.70 1.82 60.05
CA LYS A 4 -9.56 2.40 59.00
C LYS A 4 -8.87 3.57 58.27
N THR A 5 -7.60 3.41 57.86
CA THR A 5 -6.93 4.44 57.04
C THR A 5 -6.06 3.91 55.90
N MET A 6 -5.95 2.59 55.71
CA MET A 6 -5.03 2.01 54.72
C MET A 6 -5.72 1.22 53.60
N LYS A 7 -6.98 1.54 53.27
CA LYS A 7 -7.68 0.94 52.11
C LYS A 7 -8.06 1.94 51.02
N ILE A 8 -7.95 3.24 51.27
CA ILE A 8 -8.35 4.26 50.28
C ILE A 8 -7.17 4.66 49.39
N LEU A 9 -5.91 4.64 49.87
CA LEU A 9 -4.75 4.94 49.03
C LEU A 9 -4.43 3.85 47.99
N SER A 10 -4.75 2.58 48.27
CA SER A 10 -4.49 1.48 47.32
C SER A 10 -5.48 1.50 46.15
N GLY A 11 -6.73 1.87 46.39
CA GLY A 11 -7.76 1.94 45.34
C GLY A 11 -7.56 3.10 44.36
N VAL A 12 -7.07 4.26 44.82
CA VAL A 12 -6.80 5.42 43.95
C VAL A 12 -5.53 5.23 43.12
N LEU A 13 -4.53 4.52 43.64
CA LEU A 13 -3.33 4.17 42.88
C LEU A 13 -3.62 3.12 41.79
N LEU A 14 -4.53 2.18 42.05
CA LEU A 14 -4.97 1.19 41.06
C LEU A 14 -5.90 1.80 39.99
N LEU A 15 -6.75 2.78 40.33
CA LEU A 15 -7.57 3.48 39.34
C LEU A 15 -6.77 4.44 38.44
N SER A 16 -5.66 4.99 38.93
CA SER A 16 -4.78 5.86 38.11
C SER A 16 -3.87 5.07 37.16
N LEU A 17 -3.63 3.77 37.43
CA LEU A 17 -2.96 2.86 36.49
C LEU A 17 -3.88 2.36 35.36
N MET A 18 -5.20 2.39 35.54
CA MET A 18 -6.18 1.96 34.52
C MET A 18 -6.62 3.09 33.57
N LEU A 19 -6.12 4.32 33.77
CA LEU A 19 -6.41 5.47 32.89
C LEU A 19 -5.19 5.93 32.08
N ALA A 20 -4.11 5.14 32.07
CA ALA A 20 -2.95 5.35 31.20
C ALA A 20 -3.04 4.61 29.85
N GLU A 21 -4.16 3.94 29.54
CA GLU A 21 -4.46 3.43 28.20
C GLU A 21 -5.10 4.52 27.32
N THR A 22 -4.55 5.72 27.35
CA THR A 22 -4.88 6.75 26.37
C THR A 22 -4.01 6.54 25.13
N THR A 23 -4.65 5.98 24.11
CA THR A 23 -4.31 6.15 22.69
C THR A 23 -2.88 5.78 22.30
N LEU A 24 -2.51 4.51 22.44
CA LEU A 24 -1.54 3.94 21.50
C LEU A 24 -2.31 3.60 20.21
N GLY A 25 -2.65 4.61 19.41
CA GLY A 25 -3.07 4.40 18.03
C GLY A 25 -2.01 3.50 17.39
N GLY A 26 -2.43 2.30 16.97
CA GLY A 26 -1.59 1.13 16.82
C GLY A 26 -0.21 1.43 16.22
N ILE A 27 0.83 1.33 17.04
CA ILE A 27 2.19 1.21 16.55
C ILE A 27 2.27 -0.17 15.89
N GLN A 28 1.95 -0.24 14.59
CA GLN A 28 2.25 -1.41 13.77
C GLN A 28 3.77 -1.49 13.65
N LYS A 29 4.38 -2.18 14.61
CA LYS A 29 5.83 -2.37 14.69
C LYS A 29 6.24 -3.38 13.61
N ARG A 30 6.55 -2.89 12.42
CA ARG A 30 6.85 -3.70 11.24
C ARG A 30 8.34 -3.70 10.92
N ILE A 31 9.13 -4.59 11.52
CA ILE A 31 10.56 -4.64 11.16
C ILE A 31 11.14 -6.05 11.28
N VAL A 32 10.97 -6.87 10.24
CA VAL A 32 11.99 -7.85 9.82
C VAL A 32 12.01 -7.86 8.27
N GLY A 33 13.19 -7.93 7.65
CA GLY A 33 13.32 -8.18 6.20
C GLY A 33 12.97 -7.06 5.20
N VAL A 34 12.74 -5.83 5.64
CA VAL A 34 12.44 -4.66 4.78
C VAL A 34 13.60 -3.67 4.75
N ASN A 35 13.83 -3.02 3.61
CA ASN A 35 14.90 -2.02 3.45
C ASN A 35 14.30 -0.66 3.05
N THR A 36 14.96 0.45 3.40
CA THR A 36 14.59 1.76 2.86
C THR A 36 14.76 1.76 1.33
N CYS A 37 13.78 2.25 0.59
CA CYS A 37 13.91 2.45 -0.85
C CYS A 37 14.99 3.51 -1.13
N SER A 38 15.83 3.28 -2.15
CA SER A 38 16.78 4.29 -2.62
C SER A 38 16.06 5.57 -3.07
N PRO A 39 16.64 6.77 -2.87
CA PRO A 39 16.09 8.04 -3.33
C PRO A 39 15.80 8.11 -4.84
N THR A 40 16.41 7.24 -5.66
CA THR A 40 16.22 7.26 -7.11
C THR A 40 15.22 6.20 -7.60
N GLU A 41 14.84 5.23 -6.77
CA GLU A 41 13.81 4.24 -7.11
C GLU A 41 12.45 4.68 -6.56
N ARG A 42 11.37 4.12 -7.10
CA ARG A 42 9.99 4.35 -6.61
C ARG A 42 9.49 5.79 -6.66
N ARG A 43 10.08 6.65 -7.50
CA ARG A 43 9.62 8.05 -7.67
C ARG A 43 8.19 8.19 -8.21
N TYR A 44 7.62 7.14 -8.81
CA TYR A 44 6.20 7.03 -9.20
C TYR A 44 5.26 6.77 -8.03
N HIS A 45 5.78 6.47 -6.85
CA HIS A 45 4.95 6.15 -5.70
C HIS A 45 4.20 7.38 -5.21
N VAL A 46 2.91 7.20 -4.92
CA VAL A 46 2.00 8.27 -4.49
C VAL A 46 1.22 7.77 -3.28
N GLU A 47 1.08 8.62 -2.28
CA GLU A 47 0.25 8.35 -1.11
C GLU A 47 -1.16 8.86 -1.31
N ASN A 48 -2.14 8.11 -0.83
CA ASN A 48 -3.54 8.44 -0.92
C ASN A 48 -4.18 8.52 0.48
N PRO A 49 -3.97 9.64 1.20
CA PRO A 49 -4.58 9.84 2.50
C PRO A 49 -6.08 10.13 2.35
N SER A 50 -6.85 9.55 3.27
CA SER A 50 -8.26 9.84 3.48
C SER A 50 -8.49 9.92 4.99
N LYS A 51 -9.21 10.95 5.45
CA LYS A 51 -9.57 11.05 6.87
C LYS A 51 -10.53 9.96 7.31
N GLN A 52 -11.25 9.34 6.36
CA GLN A 52 -12.31 8.37 6.63
C GLN A 52 -11.81 6.92 6.65
N LEU A 53 -10.68 6.62 6.01
CA LEU A 53 -10.17 5.24 5.96
C LEU A 53 -9.35 4.83 7.18
N GLU A 54 -9.01 5.77 8.07
CA GLU A 54 -8.11 5.57 9.21
C GLU A 54 -6.75 4.92 8.82
N LYS A 55 -6.39 5.00 7.54
CA LYS A 55 -5.14 4.51 6.95
C LYS A 55 -4.78 5.36 5.74
N VAL A 56 -3.51 5.31 5.34
CA VAL A 56 -3.03 5.85 4.08
C VAL A 56 -2.83 4.69 3.12
N CYS A 57 -3.45 4.75 1.94
CA CYS A 57 -3.18 3.79 0.87
C CYS A 57 -2.04 4.26 -0.02
N GLY A 58 -1.41 3.34 -0.73
CA GLY A 58 -0.47 3.64 -1.81
C GLY A 58 -1.15 3.72 -3.18
N SER A 59 -0.43 4.29 -4.15
CA SER A 59 -0.67 4.14 -5.57
C SER A 59 0.61 4.29 -6.38
N SER A 60 0.51 4.03 -7.68
CA SER A 60 1.59 4.26 -8.65
C SER A 60 1.14 5.22 -9.74
N LEU A 61 1.92 6.27 -10.00
CA LEU A 61 1.76 7.13 -11.17
C LEU A 61 2.11 6.32 -12.43
N ILE A 62 1.12 6.07 -13.29
CA ILE A 62 1.28 5.27 -14.52
C ILE A 62 1.28 6.13 -15.79
N THR A 63 0.79 7.36 -15.69
CA THR A 63 0.95 8.44 -16.67
C THR A 63 1.04 9.76 -15.90
N ASN A 64 1.31 10.89 -16.56
CA ASN A 64 1.31 12.18 -15.88
C ASN A 64 -0.05 12.60 -15.26
N LYS A 65 -1.16 11.89 -15.52
CA LYS A 65 -2.50 12.21 -15.00
C LYS A 65 -3.21 11.05 -14.30
N TRP A 66 -2.68 9.83 -14.38
CA TRP A 66 -3.37 8.63 -13.91
C TRP A 66 -2.55 7.89 -12.86
N LEU A 67 -3.21 7.57 -11.75
CA LEU A 67 -2.70 6.70 -10.70
C LEU A 67 -3.39 5.34 -10.79
N LEU A 68 -2.64 4.28 -10.49
CA LEU A 68 -3.17 2.92 -10.30
C LEU A 68 -3.10 2.54 -8.82
N THR A 69 -4.21 2.07 -8.26
CA THR A 69 -4.34 1.67 -6.84
C THR A 69 -5.36 0.54 -6.69
N ALA A 70 -5.59 0.08 -5.45
CA ALA A 70 -6.60 -0.93 -5.13
C ALA A 70 -7.98 -0.25 -5.02
N ALA A 71 -9.05 -0.93 -5.43
CA ALA A 71 -10.39 -0.36 -5.34
C ALA A 71 -10.84 -0.17 -3.88
N ARG A 72 -10.41 -1.07 -2.98
CA ARG A 72 -10.62 -0.98 -1.52
C ARG A 72 -9.96 0.22 -0.84
N CYS A 73 -9.14 0.97 -1.58
CA CYS A 73 -8.57 2.23 -1.11
C CYS A 73 -9.49 3.42 -1.38
N TRP A 74 -10.62 3.24 -2.09
CA TRP A 74 -11.61 4.30 -2.23
C TRP A 74 -12.43 4.42 -0.94
N PRO A 75 -12.55 5.62 -0.36
CA PRO A 75 -13.44 5.84 0.77
C PRO A 75 -14.90 5.87 0.29
N ASP A 76 -15.72 4.94 0.79
CA ASP A 76 -17.14 4.83 0.45
C ASP A 76 -18.01 5.86 1.19
N GLY A 77 -18.37 6.95 0.51
CA GLY A 77 -19.33 7.92 1.02
C GLY A 77 -19.44 9.12 0.08
N PRO A 78 -20.63 9.73 -0.05
CA PRO A 78 -20.84 10.85 -0.99
C PRO A 78 -19.99 12.08 -0.67
N GLU A 79 -19.61 12.27 0.60
CA GLU A 79 -18.79 13.40 1.06
C GLU A 79 -17.35 13.00 1.39
N TRP A 80 -16.99 11.72 1.24
CA TRP A 80 -15.69 11.24 1.66
C TRP A 80 -14.64 11.62 0.62
N LYS A 81 -13.50 12.11 1.12
CA LYS A 81 -12.45 12.65 0.28
C LYS A 81 -11.23 11.76 0.33
N MET A 82 -10.60 11.66 -0.83
CA MET A 82 -9.26 11.10 -0.97
C MET A 82 -8.38 12.11 -1.68
N TYR A 83 -7.14 12.21 -1.23
CA TYR A 83 -6.13 13.05 -1.83
C TYR A 83 -5.07 12.18 -2.50
N ALA A 84 -4.24 12.81 -3.33
CA ALA A 84 -3.00 12.25 -3.83
C ALA A 84 -1.84 13.14 -3.41
N GLU A 85 -0.89 12.59 -2.68
CA GLU A 85 0.36 13.21 -2.26
C GLU A 85 1.49 12.71 -3.16
N VAL A 86 1.83 13.53 -4.17
CA VAL A 86 2.76 13.18 -5.24
C VAL A 86 4.15 13.72 -4.93
N GLY A 87 5.18 12.90 -5.19
CA GLY A 87 6.58 13.30 -5.08
C GLY A 87 7.15 13.30 -3.66
N GLY A 88 6.48 12.64 -2.71
CA GLY A 88 6.96 12.45 -1.34
C GLY A 88 8.14 11.47 -1.19
N HIS A 89 8.67 10.93 -2.30
CA HIS A 89 9.89 10.14 -2.29
C HIS A 89 10.82 10.52 -3.46
N PRO A 90 12.08 10.93 -3.19
CA PRO A 90 12.63 11.26 -1.88
C PRO A 90 12.21 12.68 -1.45
N GLY A 91 11.89 12.87 -0.17
CA GLY A 91 11.69 14.20 0.42
C GLY A 91 10.22 14.59 0.63
N PRO A 92 9.92 15.89 0.79
CA PRO A 92 8.56 16.31 1.13
C PRO A 92 7.61 16.16 -0.07
N VAL A 93 6.33 15.97 0.24
CA VAL A 93 5.25 15.98 -0.73
C VAL A 93 5.32 17.26 -1.56
N LYS A 94 5.37 17.12 -2.89
CA LYS A 94 5.47 18.25 -3.82
C LYS A 94 4.10 18.77 -4.25
N LEU A 95 3.12 17.90 -4.25
CA LEU A 95 1.77 18.20 -4.70
C LEU A 95 0.77 17.37 -3.90
N GLN A 96 -0.19 18.04 -3.26
CA GLN A 96 -1.36 17.41 -2.67
C GLN A 96 -2.61 17.89 -3.40
N VAL A 97 -3.39 16.95 -3.96
CA VAL A 97 -4.60 17.27 -4.73
C VAL A 97 -5.76 16.37 -4.36
N GLU A 98 -6.97 16.93 -4.31
CA GLU A 98 -8.20 16.15 -4.13
C GLU A 98 -8.49 15.34 -5.40
N ILE A 99 -8.77 14.05 -5.23
CA ILE A 99 -9.18 13.16 -6.31
C ILE A 99 -10.70 13.21 -6.47
N LYS A 100 -11.16 13.60 -7.66
CA LYS A 100 -12.59 13.71 -7.99
C LYS A 100 -13.09 12.64 -8.95
N GLN A 101 -12.19 11.96 -9.66
CA GLN A 101 -12.53 11.00 -10.70
C GLN A 101 -11.84 9.67 -10.43
N LYS A 102 -12.63 8.59 -10.47
CA LYS A 102 -12.19 7.23 -10.28
C LYS A 102 -12.82 6.30 -11.30
N MET A 103 -12.12 5.23 -11.63
CA MET A 103 -12.62 4.16 -12.50
C MET A 103 -12.24 2.82 -11.89
N ILE A 104 -13.19 2.14 -11.26
CA ILE A 104 -12.99 0.80 -10.74
C ILE A 104 -13.09 -0.19 -11.91
N HIS A 105 -12.12 -1.09 -12.02
CA HIS A 105 -12.13 -2.09 -13.09
C HIS A 105 -13.26 -3.09 -12.92
N LYS A 106 -13.89 -3.45 -14.05
CA LYS A 106 -14.86 -4.53 -14.15
C LYS A 106 -14.46 -5.47 -15.28
N ASP A 107 -14.64 -6.77 -15.07
CA ASP A 107 -14.44 -7.75 -16.13
C ASP A 107 -15.56 -7.71 -17.18
N LYS A 108 -15.43 -8.55 -18.22
CA LYS A 108 -16.42 -8.69 -19.29
C LYS A 108 -17.81 -9.14 -18.81
N LYS A 109 -17.90 -9.73 -17.60
CA LYS A 109 -19.14 -10.16 -16.96
C LYS A 109 -19.70 -9.08 -16.02
N GLY A 110 -19.07 -7.90 -15.97
CA GLY A 110 -19.45 -6.79 -15.11
C GLY A 110 -19.05 -6.95 -13.66
N LYS A 111 -18.27 -7.98 -13.29
CA LYS A 111 -17.82 -8.17 -11.91
C LYS A 111 -16.68 -7.20 -11.60
N THR A 112 -16.78 -6.55 -10.46
CA THR A 112 -15.77 -5.61 -9.98
C THR A 112 -14.49 -6.32 -9.57
N HIS A 113 -13.35 -5.76 -9.99
CA HIS A 113 -12.01 -6.14 -9.55
C HIS A 113 -11.48 -5.12 -8.55
N ASP A 114 -10.65 -5.59 -7.62
CA ASP A 114 -10.05 -4.73 -6.59
C ASP A 114 -8.82 -3.97 -7.13
N ILE A 115 -9.03 -3.27 -8.24
CA ILE A 115 -8.05 -2.41 -8.91
C ILE A 115 -8.79 -1.23 -9.53
N MET A 116 -8.22 -0.05 -9.40
CA MET A 116 -8.88 1.21 -9.74
C MET A 116 -7.88 2.22 -10.29
N LEU A 117 -8.34 3.00 -11.26
CA LEU A 117 -7.67 4.21 -11.72
C LEU A 117 -8.20 5.43 -10.96
N LEU A 118 -7.29 6.30 -10.54
CA LEU A 118 -7.61 7.64 -10.06
C LEU A 118 -7.07 8.67 -11.04
N GLN A 119 -7.88 9.67 -11.39
CA GLN A 119 -7.44 10.76 -12.26
C GLN A 119 -7.03 11.97 -11.43
N LEU A 120 -5.82 12.46 -11.67
CA LEU A 120 -5.36 13.74 -11.14
C LEU A 120 -6.08 14.89 -11.87
N PRO A 121 -6.48 15.96 -11.16
CA PRO A 121 -7.14 17.10 -11.78
C PRO A 121 -6.23 17.81 -12.79
N THR A 122 -4.93 17.89 -12.48
CA THR A 122 -3.89 18.48 -13.33
C THR A 122 -2.77 17.47 -13.58
N PRO A 123 -2.14 17.47 -14.77
CA PRO A 123 -0.95 16.66 -15.01
C PRO A 123 0.19 17.05 -14.07
N VAL A 124 0.94 16.07 -13.57
CA VAL A 124 2.13 16.31 -12.73
C VAL A 124 3.23 16.98 -13.58
N PRO A 125 3.66 18.21 -13.24
CA PRO A 125 4.75 18.88 -13.94
C PRO A 125 6.05 18.07 -13.80
N GLY A 126 6.78 17.88 -14.90
CA GLY A 126 8.04 17.12 -14.87
C GLY A 126 7.88 15.59 -14.78
N ALA A 127 6.67 15.04 -14.99
CA ALA A 127 6.44 13.62 -15.24
C ALA A 127 6.86 13.23 -16.68
N VAL A 128 8.09 13.57 -17.02
CA VAL A 128 8.85 13.26 -18.24
C VAL A 128 10.14 12.61 -17.76
N PRO A 129 10.70 11.56 -18.38
CA PRO A 129 11.86 10.85 -17.85
C PRO A 129 13.00 11.80 -17.46
N GLY A 130 13.28 11.94 -16.16
CA GLY A 130 14.25 12.93 -15.65
C GLY A 130 14.24 13.08 -14.13
N PRO A 131 14.90 14.11 -13.54
CA PRO A 131 14.83 14.40 -12.11
C PRO A 131 13.45 14.96 -11.70
N GLY A 132 12.41 14.13 -11.76
CA GLY A 132 11.03 14.40 -11.36
C GLY A 132 10.31 13.16 -10.83
N VAL A 133 8.98 13.18 -10.86
CA VAL A 133 8.10 12.04 -10.55
C VAL A 133 7.84 11.30 -11.86
N ASP A 134 8.67 10.31 -12.17
CA ASP A 134 8.55 9.56 -13.43
C ASP A 134 7.40 8.57 -13.35
N PRO A 135 6.45 8.54 -14.31
CA PRO A 135 5.48 7.46 -14.39
C PRO A 135 6.14 6.10 -14.61
N ILE A 136 5.57 5.04 -14.05
CA ILE A 136 6.01 3.66 -14.31
C ILE A 136 5.19 3.01 -15.43
N ASN A 137 5.89 2.33 -16.34
CA ASN A 137 5.25 1.55 -17.39
C ASN A 137 4.56 0.31 -16.82
N LEU A 138 3.37 0.00 -17.34
CA LEU A 138 2.68 -1.25 -17.04
C LEU A 138 3.42 -2.42 -17.70
N GLY A 139 3.57 -3.50 -16.94
CA GLY A 139 4.17 -4.74 -17.39
C GLY A 139 3.17 -5.63 -18.13
N ASP A 140 3.68 -6.40 -19.08
CA ASP A 140 2.90 -7.41 -19.77
C ASP A 140 2.77 -8.68 -18.90
N CYS A 141 1.62 -8.80 -18.24
CA CYS A 141 1.30 -9.93 -17.39
C CYS A 141 1.19 -11.25 -18.18
N ALA A 142 0.70 -11.26 -19.41
CA ALA A 142 0.54 -12.50 -20.19
C ALA A 142 1.89 -13.16 -20.48
N ASN A 143 2.88 -12.34 -20.87
CA ASN A 143 4.25 -12.80 -21.11
C ASN A 143 5.04 -13.09 -19.84
N LEU A 144 4.73 -12.42 -18.72
CA LEU A 144 5.40 -12.66 -17.45
C LEU A 144 4.97 -13.98 -16.82
N PHE A 145 3.66 -14.25 -16.73
CA PHE A 145 3.14 -15.43 -16.03
C PHE A 145 3.39 -16.73 -16.80
N SER A 146 3.32 -16.72 -18.13
CA SER A 146 3.76 -17.84 -18.96
C SER A 146 5.23 -18.23 -18.71
N LYS A 147 6.09 -17.24 -18.44
CA LYS A 147 7.51 -17.42 -18.07
C LYS A 147 7.76 -17.65 -16.58
N LEU A 148 6.77 -17.46 -15.71
CA LEU A 148 6.87 -17.71 -14.27
C LEU A 148 6.47 -19.15 -13.93
N TRP A 149 5.50 -19.70 -14.66
CA TRP A 149 4.95 -21.04 -14.44
C TRP A 149 5.65 -22.09 -15.33
N GLY A 150 6.51 -21.65 -16.27
CA GLY A 150 7.39 -22.49 -17.06
C GLY A 150 8.69 -22.84 -16.31
N LYS A 151 9.09 -24.11 -16.38
CA LYS A 151 10.26 -24.76 -15.74
C LYS A 151 11.56 -23.93 -15.77
N THR A 152 11.81 -23.07 -14.78
CA THR A 152 13.16 -22.60 -14.40
C THR A 152 13.21 -22.17 -12.93
N SER A 153 13.49 -23.15 -12.07
CA SER A 153 14.34 -23.21 -10.87
C SER A 153 14.76 -21.99 -10.02
N LYS A 154 14.32 -20.74 -10.23
CA LYS A 154 14.53 -19.65 -9.25
C LYS A 154 13.31 -18.75 -9.12
N PRO A 155 12.81 -18.48 -7.90
CA PRO A 155 11.72 -17.52 -7.70
C PRO A 155 12.14 -16.15 -8.24
N LYS A 156 11.23 -15.47 -8.95
CA LYS A 156 11.46 -14.09 -9.37
C LYS A 156 11.14 -13.18 -8.18
N VAL A 157 12.11 -12.35 -7.83
CA VAL A 157 11.97 -11.37 -6.75
C VAL A 157 11.24 -10.14 -7.26
N PHE A 158 10.04 -9.91 -6.76
CA PHE A 158 9.30 -8.66 -6.97
C PHE A 158 9.64 -7.71 -5.84
N LYS A 159 9.77 -6.43 -6.17
CA LYS A 159 9.88 -5.41 -5.14
C LYS A 159 8.49 -4.81 -4.89
N THR A 160 8.07 -4.70 -3.64
CA THR A 160 6.88 -3.95 -3.23
C THR A 160 7.29 -2.66 -2.55
N VAL A 161 6.41 -1.66 -2.59
CA VAL A 161 6.51 -0.46 -1.77
C VAL A 161 5.63 -0.67 -0.56
N GLN A 162 6.16 -0.28 0.59
CA GLN A 162 5.51 -0.36 1.88
C GLN A 162 5.49 1.02 2.51
N ILE A 163 4.34 1.42 3.02
CA ILE A 163 4.19 2.66 3.78
C ILE A 163 3.42 2.34 5.05
N ALA A 164 4.11 2.51 6.18
CA ALA A 164 3.57 3.16 7.37
C ALA A 164 4.65 3.19 8.46
N GLU A 165 5.16 4.38 8.78
CA GLU A 165 5.49 4.76 10.14
C GLU A 165 4.72 6.05 10.46
N PRO A 166 4.00 6.15 11.59
CA PRO A 166 3.53 7.44 12.09
C PRO A 166 4.74 8.33 12.39
N ALA A 167 4.75 9.51 11.78
CA ALA A 167 5.82 10.49 11.90
C ALA A 167 6.01 10.95 13.36
N ALA A 168 6.92 10.32 14.08
CA ALA A 168 7.68 11.01 15.13
C ALA A 168 8.78 11.91 14.52
N ALA A 169 9.05 11.80 13.21
CA ALA A 169 9.99 12.64 12.48
C ALA A 169 9.34 13.14 11.18
N ASN A 170 9.54 14.42 10.83
CA ASN A 170 9.02 15.09 9.63
C ASN A 170 9.57 14.53 8.29
N THR A 171 9.93 13.25 8.24
CA THR A 171 10.47 12.54 7.09
C THR A 171 9.66 11.27 6.85
N LYS A 172 8.90 11.22 5.75
CA LYS A 172 8.27 9.98 5.28
C LYS A 172 9.36 9.12 4.66
N VAL A 173 9.72 8.02 5.33
CA VAL A 173 10.65 7.03 4.79
C VAL A 173 9.85 6.00 4.01
N LEU A 174 10.19 5.82 2.74
CA LEU A 174 9.59 4.78 1.91
C LEU A 174 10.34 3.47 2.11
N TYR A 175 9.64 2.39 2.44
CA TYR A 175 10.22 1.07 2.61
C TYR A 175 9.92 0.18 1.40
N CYS A 176 10.88 -0.65 1.06
CA CYS A 176 10.85 -1.57 -0.07
C CYS A 176 11.09 -2.99 0.46
N ALA A 177 10.26 -3.93 0.04
CA ALA A 177 10.44 -5.33 0.35
C ALA A 177 10.58 -6.15 -0.92
N GLU A 178 11.41 -7.18 -0.85
CA GLU A 178 11.58 -8.16 -1.91
C GLU A 178 10.74 -9.39 -1.57
N LEU A 179 9.88 -9.83 -2.49
CA LEU A 179 8.97 -10.95 -2.32
C LEU A 179 9.18 -12.00 -3.41
N ASP A 180 9.09 -13.26 -3.04
CA ASP A 180 9.16 -14.40 -3.95
C ASP A 180 7.75 -14.78 -4.42
N VAL A 181 7.53 -14.83 -5.74
CA VAL A 181 6.24 -15.30 -6.28
C VAL A 181 6.02 -16.76 -5.90
N MET A 182 4.80 -17.03 -5.44
CA MET A 182 4.37 -18.35 -5.01
C MET A 182 2.98 -18.68 -5.54
N LYS A 183 2.60 -19.95 -5.40
CA LYS A 183 1.23 -20.38 -5.66
C LYS A 183 0.31 -19.78 -4.59
N CYS A 184 -0.85 -19.29 -5.01
CA CYS A 184 -1.88 -18.82 -4.09
C CYS A 184 -2.60 -19.99 -3.42
N ASP A 185 -3.25 -19.72 -2.28
CA ASP A 185 -4.23 -20.65 -1.73
C ASP A 185 -5.38 -20.88 -2.73
N SER A 186 -5.94 -22.09 -2.72
CA SER A 186 -7.05 -22.50 -3.58
C SER A 186 -8.29 -21.59 -3.51
N SER A 187 -8.56 -21.00 -2.34
CA SER A 187 -9.65 -20.04 -2.14
C SER A 187 -9.48 -18.79 -3.00
N VAL A 188 -8.24 -18.36 -3.21
CA VAL A 188 -7.92 -17.19 -4.04
C VAL A 188 -7.74 -17.53 -5.50
N GLU A 189 -7.20 -18.71 -5.84
CA GLU A 189 -7.15 -19.18 -7.22
C GLU A 189 -8.56 -19.28 -7.83
N ASN A 190 -9.57 -19.61 -7.02
CA ASN A 190 -10.97 -19.71 -7.45
C ASN A 190 -11.72 -18.37 -7.46
N SER A 191 -11.08 -17.27 -7.06
CA SER A 191 -11.71 -15.96 -7.11
C SER A 191 -11.87 -15.46 -8.55
N HIS A 192 -12.86 -14.60 -8.82
CA HIS A 192 -13.00 -13.95 -10.13
C HIS A 192 -11.95 -12.86 -10.39
N GLN A 193 -10.97 -12.73 -9.50
CA GLN A 193 -9.99 -11.67 -9.51
C GLN A 193 -8.69 -12.13 -10.17
N ASP A 194 -8.02 -11.23 -10.88
CA ASP A 194 -6.70 -11.51 -11.44
C ASP A 194 -5.60 -11.32 -10.39
N ILE A 195 -5.37 -12.35 -9.57
CA ILE A 195 -4.42 -12.33 -8.45
C ILE A 195 -3.18 -13.19 -8.75
N PHE A 196 -2.02 -12.77 -8.24
CA PHE A 196 -0.89 -13.63 -7.94
C PHE A 196 -0.39 -13.37 -6.52
N CYS A 197 0.30 -14.35 -5.95
CA CYS A 197 0.78 -14.31 -4.57
C CYS A 197 2.29 -14.22 -4.54
N ALA A 198 2.82 -13.51 -3.55
CA ALA A 198 4.25 -13.44 -3.31
C ALA A 198 4.53 -13.23 -1.82
N GLN A 199 5.49 -13.96 -1.26
CA GLN A 199 5.86 -13.81 0.15
C GLN A 199 7.37 -13.84 0.33
N ARG A 200 7.85 -13.38 1.48
CA ARG A 200 9.21 -13.64 1.94
C ARG A 200 9.20 -13.78 3.46
N ALA A 201 9.90 -14.78 3.97
CA ALA A 201 10.03 -14.96 5.41
C ALA A 201 10.58 -13.68 6.07
N GLY A 202 9.92 -13.26 7.15
CA GLY A 202 10.25 -12.04 7.89
C GLY A 202 9.56 -10.77 7.36
N VAL A 203 9.07 -10.74 6.12
CA VAL A 203 8.35 -9.55 5.62
C VAL A 203 6.88 -9.61 6.03
N GLU A 204 6.49 -8.74 6.95
CA GLU A 204 5.09 -8.57 7.35
C GLU A 204 4.38 -7.52 6.49
N THR A 205 3.04 -7.59 6.45
CA THR A 205 2.16 -6.75 5.65
C THR A 205 1.14 -6.07 6.53
N CYS A 206 0.73 -4.85 6.19
CA CYS A 206 -0.32 -4.15 6.91
C CYS A 206 -1.28 -3.43 5.98
N SER A 207 -2.44 -3.03 6.52
CA SER A 207 -3.51 -2.39 5.74
C SER A 207 -3.05 -1.15 4.96
N GLY A 208 -2.03 -0.42 5.45
CA GLY A 208 -1.42 0.76 4.82
C GLY A 208 -0.62 0.47 3.53
N ASP A 209 -0.28 -0.79 3.27
CA ASP A 209 0.39 -1.17 2.01
C ASP A 209 -0.56 -1.27 0.82
N SER A 210 -1.87 -1.32 1.11
CA SER A 210 -2.88 -1.51 0.08
C SER A 210 -2.77 -0.41 -0.98
N GLY A 211 -2.79 -0.82 -2.24
CA GLY A 211 -2.66 0.08 -3.39
C GLY A 211 -1.21 0.32 -3.84
N ALA A 212 -0.19 -0.07 -3.07
CA ALA A 212 1.20 0.12 -3.44
C ALA A 212 1.63 -0.72 -4.67
N GLY A 213 2.60 -0.22 -5.42
CA GLY A 213 3.02 -0.86 -6.68
C GLY A 213 3.97 -2.04 -6.51
N VAL A 214 3.64 -3.17 -7.14
CA VAL A 214 4.49 -4.37 -7.24
C VAL A 214 5.24 -4.36 -8.56
N VAL A 215 6.57 -4.30 -8.47
CA VAL A 215 7.44 -3.98 -9.59
C VAL A 215 8.51 -5.03 -9.80
N TYR A 216 8.72 -5.36 -11.07
CA TYR A 216 9.78 -6.26 -11.52
C TYR A 216 10.38 -5.68 -12.81
N LYS A 217 11.72 -5.66 -12.92
CA LYS A 217 12.44 -5.12 -14.09
C LYS A 217 11.88 -3.76 -14.58
N ASN A 218 11.70 -2.84 -13.64
CA ASN A 218 11.23 -1.47 -13.88
C ASN A 218 9.84 -1.36 -14.55
N GLN A 219 9.00 -2.39 -14.38
CA GLN A 219 7.61 -2.40 -14.86
C GLN A 219 6.68 -2.76 -13.71
N LEU A 220 5.53 -2.09 -13.67
CA LEU A 220 4.47 -2.34 -12.72
C LEU A 220 3.68 -3.57 -13.17
N TYR A 221 3.74 -4.64 -12.40
CA TYR A 221 3.01 -5.88 -12.69
C TYR A 221 1.80 -6.09 -11.80
N GLY A 222 1.71 -5.32 -10.72
CA GLY A 222 0.49 -5.31 -9.97
C GLY A 222 0.37 -4.30 -8.85
N VAL A 223 -0.78 -4.37 -8.21
CA VAL A 223 -1.15 -3.56 -7.06
C VAL A 223 -1.19 -4.47 -5.84
N PHE A 224 -0.47 -4.09 -4.81
CA PHE A 224 -0.42 -4.78 -3.54
C PHE A 224 -1.74 -4.61 -2.81
N ILE A 225 -2.25 -5.71 -2.25
CA ILE A 225 -3.46 -5.73 -1.43
C ILE A 225 -3.09 -6.45 -0.15
N ALA A 226 -3.13 -5.70 0.96
CA ALA A 226 -3.06 -6.29 2.28
C ALA A 226 -4.43 -6.87 2.64
N ASP A 227 -4.39 -8.05 3.27
CA ASP A 227 -5.53 -8.68 3.90
C ASP A 227 -5.22 -8.88 5.39
N ASP A 228 -6.27 -8.99 6.20
CA ASP A 228 -6.17 -9.06 7.67
C ASP A 228 -5.54 -10.39 8.16
N GLU A 229 -5.31 -11.35 7.26
CA GLU A 229 -4.71 -12.66 7.53
C GLU A 229 -3.23 -12.80 7.07
N TYR A 230 -2.49 -11.70 6.88
CA TYR A 230 -1.07 -11.71 6.46
C TYR A 230 -0.80 -12.30 5.05
N ASN A 231 -1.85 -12.51 4.25
CA ASN A 231 -1.70 -12.96 2.88
C ASN A 231 -1.41 -11.78 1.94
N VAL A 232 -0.36 -11.91 1.12
CA VAL A 232 -0.03 -10.93 0.08
C VAL A 232 -0.77 -11.27 -1.19
N TRP A 233 -1.72 -10.41 -1.56
CA TRP A 233 -2.40 -10.51 -2.85
C TRP A 233 -1.92 -9.41 -3.78
N ILE A 234 -1.62 -9.77 -5.02
CA ILE A 234 -1.16 -8.80 -6.01
C ILE A 234 -2.07 -8.87 -7.23
N LYS A 235 -2.78 -7.77 -7.53
CA LYS A 235 -3.61 -7.69 -8.74
C LYS A 235 -2.77 -7.45 -9.96
N LYS A 236 -2.98 -8.23 -11.02
CA LYS A 236 -2.30 -8.03 -12.30
C LYS A 236 -2.66 -6.67 -12.89
N THR A 237 -1.68 -5.97 -13.45
CA THR A 237 -1.96 -4.80 -14.28
C THR A 237 -2.67 -5.24 -15.55
N ILE A 238 -3.72 -4.50 -15.92
CA ILE A 238 -4.39 -4.68 -17.21
C ILE A 238 -3.51 -3.96 -18.24
N GLY A 239 -2.53 -4.68 -18.79
CA GLY A 239 -1.76 -4.22 -19.94
C GLY A 239 -2.65 -4.02 -21.16
N LYS A 240 -2.13 -3.29 -22.15
CA LYS A 240 -2.83 -2.95 -23.41
C LYS A 240 -3.57 -4.12 -24.05
#